data_AF-A0A7X7C2C1-F1
#
_entry.id   AF-A0A7X7C2C1-F1
#
_cell.length_a   1.000
_cell.length_b   1.000
_cell.length_c   1.000
_cell.angle_alpha   90.00
_cell.angle_beta   90.00
_cell.angle_gamma   90.00
#
_symmetry.space_group_name_H-M   'P 1'
#
loop_
_entity.id
_entity.type
_entity.pdbx_description
1 polymer ?
#
loop_
_entity_poly.entity_id
_entity_poly.type
_entity_poly.pdbx_seq_one_letter_code
_entity_poly.pdbx_strand_id
1 'polypeptide(L)'
;YFVEKSLKSNLLFTVLQKAQSKSVLVFSRTKHGADRIARVLNKKGIGCEAIHGNKSQNARQRALTNFKSGKTRVIIATDIAARGIDIADLEMVINYDLPDVAETYVHRIGRTGRAGKSGTALSFCAPNERMMVKDIQKLTGKKLNPVLTAVS
;
A
#
# COMPACT_ATOMS: atom_id res chain seq x y z
N TYR A 1 8.16 2.82 8.68
CA TYR A 1 9.55 2.51 8.32
C TYR A 1 10.18 3.73 7.68
N PHE A 2 11.34 4.16 8.18
CA PHE A 2 12.22 5.06 7.42
C PHE A 2 13.14 4.20 6.56
N VAL A 3 13.20 4.46 5.26
CA VAL A 3 13.87 3.57 4.31
C VAL A 3 14.24 4.35 3.05
N GLU A 4 15.43 4.09 2.50
CA GLU A 4 15.84 4.69 1.23
C GLU A 4 14.91 4.28 0.09
N LYS A 5 14.68 5.20 -0.86
CA LYS A 5 13.76 4.96 -1.98
C LYS A 5 14.11 3.71 -2.78
N SER A 6 15.40 3.45 -2.97
CA SER A 6 15.92 2.25 -3.65
C SER A 6 15.61 0.96 -2.89
N LEU A 7 15.52 1.01 -1.56
CA LEU A 7 15.32 -0.15 -0.68
C LEU A 7 13.84 -0.47 -0.42
N LYS A 8 12.91 0.45 -0.71
CA LYS A 8 11.47 0.26 -0.50
C LYS A 8 10.93 -1.04 -1.12
N SER A 9 11.43 -1.44 -2.29
CA SER A 9 10.95 -2.66 -2.97
C SER A 9 11.35 -3.94 -2.22
N ASN A 10 12.56 -3.99 -1.67
CA ASN A 10 13.02 -5.10 -0.85
C ASN A 10 12.32 -5.11 0.52
N LEU A 11 12.10 -3.94 1.10
CA LEU A 11 11.31 -3.82 2.32
C LEU A 11 9.87 -4.32 2.11
N LEU A 12 9.22 -3.92 1.01
CA LEU A 12 7.87 -4.38 0.68
C LEU A 12 7.80 -5.91 0.61
N PHE A 13 8.74 -6.53 -0.12
CA PHE A 13 8.84 -7.97 -0.21
C PHE A 13 8.98 -8.64 1.16
N THR A 14 9.86 -8.12 2.02
CA THR A 14 10.09 -8.64 3.37
C THR A 14 8.84 -8.51 4.26
N VAL A 15 8.16 -7.37 4.21
CA VAL A 15 6.90 -7.14 4.94
C VAL A 15 5.82 -8.10 4.47
N LEU A 16 5.68 -8.28 3.16
CA LEU A 16 4.68 -9.18 2.58
C LEU A 16 4.98 -10.66 2.85
N GLN A 17 6.26 -11.06 2.95
CA GLN A 17 6.65 -12.40 3.36
C GLN A 17 6.32 -12.70 4.83
N LYS A 18 6.29 -11.68 5.70
CA LYS A 18 5.86 -11.83 7.10
C LYS A 18 4.32 -11.80 7.23
N ALA A 19 3.62 -11.34 6.21
CA ALA A 19 2.16 -11.17 6.17
C ALA A 19 1.51 -12.05 5.09
N GLN A 20 1.90 -13.33 5.00
CA GLN A 20 1.46 -14.22 3.91
C GLN A 20 -0.05 -14.48 3.89
N SER A 21 -0.69 -14.51 5.06
CA SER A 21 -2.12 -14.76 5.21
C SER A 21 -2.99 -13.52 4.98
N LYS A 22 -2.39 -12.33 4.84
CA LYS A 22 -3.14 -11.07 4.81
C LYS A 22 -3.48 -10.65 3.38
N SER A 23 -4.71 -10.16 3.24
CA SER A 23 -5.14 -9.28 2.15
C SER A 23 -4.51 -7.90 2.30
N VAL A 24 -3.82 -7.42 1.25
CA VAL A 24 -3.02 -6.19 1.32
C VAL A 24 -3.34 -5.23 0.17
N LEU A 25 -3.60 -3.98 0.51
CA LEU A 25 -3.61 -2.86 -0.45
C LEU A 25 -2.36 -2.02 -0.30
N VAL A 26 -1.60 -1.89 -1.38
CA VAL A 26 -0.37 -1.11 -1.45
C VAL A 26 -0.63 0.15 -2.28
N PHE A 27 -0.46 1.32 -1.68
CA PHE A 27 -0.57 2.59 -2.37
C PHE A 27 0.77 3.02 -2.97
N SER A 28 0.78 3.21 -4.29
CA SER A 28 1.88 3.77 -5.07
C SER A 28 1.49 5.14 -5.60
N ARG A 29 2.44 6.06 -5.68
CA ARG A 29 2.22 7.42 -6.18
C ARG A 29 1.85 7.46 -7.66
N THR A 30 2.52 6.67 -8.48
CA THR A 30 2.38 6.72 -9.95
C THR A 30 1.94 5.38 -10.52
N LYS A 31 1.30 5.44 -11.69
CA LYS A 31 0.92 4.25 -12.49
C LYS A 31 2.13 3.37 -12.83
N HIS A 32 3.22 4.01 -13.27
CA HIS A 32 4.45 3.30 -13.62
C HIS A 32 5.12 2.68 -12.39
N GLY A 33 5.04 3.36 -11.24
CA GLY A 33 5.45 2.80 -9.95
C GLY A 33 4.65 1.56 -9.59
N ALA A 34 3.32 1.61 -9.72
CA ALA A 34 2.44 0.49 -9.43
C ALA A 34 2.77 -0.75 -10.30
N ASP A 35 2.92 -0.55 -11.62
CA ASP A 35 3.32 -1.62 -12.54
C ASP A 35 4.71 -2.18 -12.22
N ARG A 36 5.67 -1.30 -11.87
CA ARG A 36 7.02 -1.72 -11.49
C ARG A 36 7.00 -2.58 -10.23
N ILE A 37 6.29 -2.15 -9.19
CA ILE A 37 6.16 -2.89 -7.94
C ILE A 37 5.53 -4.27 -8.22
N ALA A 38 4.44 -4.31 -9.00
CA ALA A 38 3.75 -5.55 -9.34
C ALA A 38 4.69 -6.54 -10.05
N ARG A 39 5.45 -6.05 -11.03
CA ARG A 39 6.43 -6.87 -11.76
C ARG A 39 7.50 -7.45 -10.84
N VAL A 40 8.05 -6.64 -9.92
CA VAL A 40 9.10 -7.08 -9.00
C VAL A 40 8.56 -8.13 -8.02
N LEU A 41 7.37 -7.90 -7.46
CA LEU A 41 6.75 -8.84 -6.52
C LEU A 41 6.38 -10.17 -7.19
N ASN A 42 5.76 -10.14 -8.38
CA ASN A 42 5.43 -11.35 -9.12
C ASN A 42 6.68 -12.16 -9.49
N LYS A 43 7.78 -11.50 -9.90
CA LYS A 43 9.08 -12.17 -10.13
C LYS A 43 9.64 -12.85 -8.87
N LYS A 44 9.31 -12.34 -7.69
CA LYS A 44 9.70 -12.91 -6.39
C LYS A 44 8.65 -13.88 -5.81
N GLY A 45 7.66 -14.30 -6.61
CA GLY A 45 6.64 -15.28 -6.19
C GLY A 45 5.49 -14.71 -5.35
N ILE A 46 5.38 -13.38 -5.20
CA ILE A 46 4.23 -12.76 -4.52
C ILE A 46 3.19 -12.35 -5.56
N GLY A 47 2.13 -13.16 -5.67
CA GLY A 47 1.00 -12.91 -6.58
C GLY A 47 0.30 -11.59 -6.27
N CYS A 48 0.37 -10.65 -7.21
CA CYS A 48 -0.19 -9.31 -7.06
C CYS A 48 -0.60 -8.68 -8.39
N GLU A 49 -1.53 -7.72 -8.35
CA GLU A 49 -1.99 -6.99 -9.53
C GLU A 49 -2.01 -5.48 -9.30
N ALA A 50 -1.75 -4.71 -10.36
CA ALA A 50 -1.76 -3.25 -10.32
C ALA A 50 -3.08 -2.67 -10.86
N ILE A 51 -3.63 -1.65 -10.18
CA ILE A 51 -4.82 -0.90 -10.58
C ILE A 51 -4.48 0.59 -10.63
N HIS A 52 -4.63 1.22 -11.79
CA HIS A 52 -4.39 2.66 -12.00
C HIS A 52 -5.18 3.14 -13.23
N GLY A 53 -5.25 4.46 -13.45
CA GLY A 53 -6.06 5.06 -14.52
C GLY A 53 -5.74 4.57 -15.94
N ASN A 54 -4.50 4.12 -16.20
CA ASN A 54 -4.12 3.54 -17.50
C ASN A 54 -4.49 2.05 -17.69
N LYS A 55 -5.10 1.37 -16.70
CA LYS A 55 -5.60 0.00 -16.90
C LYS A 55 -6.97 0.05 -17.57
N SER A 56 -7.21 -0.82 -18.53
CA SER A 56 -8.54 -1.01 -19.12
C SER A 56 -9.55 -1.45 -18.05
N GLN A 57 -10.83 -1.16 -18.26
CA GLN A 57 -11.88 -1.53 -17.32
C GLN A 57 -11.91 -3.05 -17.06
N ASN A 58 -11.73 -3.86 -18.10
CA ASN A 58 -11.63 -5.33 -17.97
C ASN A 58 -10.43 -5.76 -17.12
N ALA A 59 -9.28 -5.11 -17.28
CA ALA A 59 -8.10 -5.40 -16.46
C ALA A 59 -8.33 -5.02 -14.99
N ARG A 60 -9.00 -3.89 -14.73
CA ARG A 60 -9.39 -3.48 -13.36
C ARG A 60 -10.35 -4.48 -12.75
N GLN A 61 -11.41 -4.85 -13.46
CA GLN A 61 -12.41 -5.81 -12.98
C GLN A 61 -11.78 -7.18 -12.69
N ARG A 62 -10.93 -7.68 -13.58
CA ARG A 62 -10.20 -8.94 -13.38
C ARG A 62 -9.33 -8.90 -12.11
N ALA A 63 -8.57 -7.82 -11.91
CA ALA A 63 -7.74 -7.67 -10.72
C ALA A 63 -8.58 -7.66 -9.43
N LEU A 64 -9.73 -7.00 -9.45
CA LEU A 64 -10.65 -6.98 -8.30
C LEU A 64 -11.30 -8.33 -8.03
N THR A 65 -11.75 -9.02 -9.07
CA THR A 65 -12.34 -10.36 -8.95
C THR A 65 -11.32 -11.33 -8.37
N ASN A 66 -10.09 -11.33 -8.89
CA ASN A 66 -9.01 -12.18 -8.37
C ASN A 66 -8.65 -11.86 -6.92
N PHE A 67 -8.70 -10.58 -6.55
CA PHE A 67 -8.42 -10.18 -5.17
C PHE A 67 -9.53 -10.60 -4.22
N LYS A 68 -10.79 -10.36 -4.58
CA LYS A 68 -11.97 -10.76 -3.78
C LYS A 68 -12.08 -12.27 -3.62
N SER A 69 -11.66 -13.05 -4.63
CA SER A 69 -11.64 -14.52 -4.55
C SER A 69 -10.41 -15.10 -3.83
N GLY A 70 -9.45 -14.25 -3.42
CA GLY A 70 -8.20 -14.69 -2.80
C GLY A 70 -7.15 -15.25 -3.77
N LYS A 71 -7.44 -15.30 -5.07
CA LYS A 71 -6.47 -15.71 -6.11
C LYS A 71 -5.22 -14.83 -6.13
N THR A 72 -5.39 -13.54 -5.85
CA THR A 72 -4.28 -12.62 -5.57
C THR A 72 -4.53 -11.95 -4.23
N ARG A 73 -3.52 -11.92 -3.36
CA ARG A 73 -3.68 -11.33 -2.01
C ARG A 73 -3.21 -9.89 -1.90
N VAL A 74 -2.60 -9.35 -2.96
CA VAL A 74 -2.05 -7.99 -2.96
C VAL A 74 -2.54 -7.21 -4.18
N ILE A 75 -3.14 -6.05 -3.95
CA ILE A 75 -3.37 -5.04 -4.99
C ILE A 75 -2.40 -3.88 -4.78
N ILE A 76 -1.84 -3.37 -5.88
CA ILE A 76 -1.06 -2.14 -5.88
C ILE A 76 -1.85 -1.08 -6.62
N ALA A 77 -2.20 0.02 -5.97
CA ALA A 77 -3.08 1.04 -6.54
C ALA A 77 -2.52 2.46 -6.42
N THR A 78 -2.94 3.32 -7.35
CA THR A 78 -2.89 4.78 -7.13
C THR A 78 -4.17 5.24 -6.45
N ASP A 79 -4.15 6.43 -5.82
CA ASP A 79 -5.33 6.98 -5.13
C ASP A 79 -6.56 7.09 -6.02
N ILE A 80 -6.37 7.60 -7.24
CA ILE A 80 -7.43 7.74 -8.24
C ILE A 80 -8.06 6.39 -8.54
N ALA A 81 -7.24 5.35 -8.69
CA ALA A 81 -7.75 4.02 -8.99
C ALA A 81 -8.50 3.40 -7.82
N ALA A 82 -8.03 3.65 -6.58
CA ALA A 82 -8.58 3.11 -5.35
C ALA A 82 -9.92 3.77 -4.95
N ARG A 83 -10.18 5.00 -5.40
CA ARG A 83 -11.50 5.64 -5.24
C ARG A 83 -12.54 4.85 -6.02
N GLY A 84 -13.63 4.47 -5.36
CA GLY A 84 -14.71 3.68 -5.96
C GLY A 84 -14.39 2.19 -6.11
N ILE A 85 -13.21 1.72 -5.69
CA ILE A 85 -13.03 0.28 -5.52
C ILE A 85 -13.75 -0.14 -4.25
N ASP A 86 -14.70 -1.04 -4.42
CA ASP A 86 -15.35 -1.78 -3.33
C ASP A 86 -14.38 -2.84 -2.75
N ILE A 87 -13.27 -2.37 -2.18
CA ILE A 87 -12.35 -3.12 -1.32
C ILE A 87 -12.23 -2.35 0.00
N ALA A 88 -13.04 -2.75 0.96
CA ALA A 88 -12.99 -2.29 2.34
C ALA A 88 -12.56 -3.46 3.24
N ASP A 89 -12.33 -3.16 4.51
CA ASP A 89 -12.09 -4.16 5.57
C ASP A 89 -10.89 -5.07 5.32
N LEU A 90 -9.86 -4.51 4.69
CA LEU A 90 -8.60 -5.19 4.45
C LEU A 90 -7.85 -5.41 5.77
N GLU A 91 -7.05 -6.47 5.83
CA GLU A 91 -6.22 -6.75 7.00
C GLU A 91 -4.99 -5.84 7.06
N MET A 92 -4.53 -5.37 5.89
CA MET A 92 -3.36 -4.50 5.80
C MET A 92 -3.45 -3.46 4.69
N VAL A 93 -3.03 -2.25 5.01
CA VAL A 93 -2.75 -1.17 4.07
C VAL A 93 -1.29 -0.77 4.18
N ILE A 94 -0.61 -0.65 3.04
CA ILE A 94 0.78 -0.19 2.96
C ILE A 94 0.85 1.07 2.09
N ASN A 95 1.26 2.19 2.67
CA ASN A 95 1.70 3.36 1.91
C ASN A 95 3.13 3.12 1.45
N TYR A 96 3.30 2.60 0.23
CA TYR A 96 4.63 2.43 -0.36
C TYR A 96 5.26 3.80 -0.63
N ASP A 97 4.47 4.73 -1.17
CA ASP A 97 4.80 6.15 -1.23
C ASP A 97 3.86 6.91 -0.31
N LEU A 98 4.39 7.86 0.46
CA LEU A 98 3.54 8.75 1.26
C LEU A 98 2.75 9.67 0.31
N PRO A 99 1.48 9.98 0.64
CA PRO A 99 0.72 10.92 -0.14
C PRO A 99 1.24 12.35 0.06
N ASP A 100 1.11 13.19 -0.96
CA ASP A 100 1.48 14.61 -0.88
C ASP A 100 0.55 15.44 0.00
N VAL A 101 -0.68 14.96 0.16
CA VAL A 101 -1.75 15.61 0.91
C VAL A 101 -2.10 14.73 2.12
N ALA A 102 -2.03 15.29 3.32
CA ALA A 102 -2.19 14.55 4.57
C ALA A 102 -3.57 13.89 4.71
N GLU A 103 -4.63 14.51 4.21
CA GLU A 103 -6.00 13.98 4.21
C GLU A 103 -6.08 12.66 3.42
N THR A 104 -5.30 12.55 2.34
CA THR A 104 -5.22 11.32 1.55
C THR A 104 -4.68 10.16 2.39
N TYR A 105 -3.77 10.41 3.33
CA TYR A 105 -3.29 9.36 4.24
C TYR A 105 -4.43 8.77 5.07
N VAL A 106 -5.32 9.60 5.62
CA VAL A 106 -6.49 9.17 6.40
C VAL A 106 -7.42 8.32 5.53
N HIS A 107 -7.69 8.74 4.30
CA HIS A 107 -8.52 7.96 3.36
C HIS A 107 -7.90 6.61 2.98
N ARG A 108 -6.57 6.54 2.87
CA ARG A 108 -5.85 5.29 2.58
C ARG A 108 -5.92 4.33 3.75
N ILE A 109 -5.57 4.77 4.96
CA ILE A 109 -5.60 3.88 6.13
C ILE A 109 -7.02 3.50 6.55
N GLY A 110 -8.03 4.31 6.18
CA GLY A 110 -9.44 3.97 6.37
C GLY A 110 -9.94 2.78 5.52
N ARG A 111 -9.07 2.11 4.74
CA ARG A 111 -9.35 0.85 4.03
C ARG A 111 -9.12 -0.40 4.88
N THR A 112 -8.57 -0.23 6.09
CA THR A 112 -8.35 -1.31 7.06
C THR A 112 -9.00 -0.94 8.40
N GLY A 113 -9.29 -1.95 9.23
CA GLY A 113 -9.69 -1.75 10.62
C GLY A 113 -11.09 -1.19 10.86
N ARG A 114 -12.09 -1.53 10.02
CA ARG A 114 -13.51 -1.16 10.26
C ARG A 114 -14.29 -2.30 10.94
N ALA A 115 -15.51 -1.97 11.40
CA ALA A 115 -16.47 -2.92 11.96
C ALA A 115 -15.90 -3.80 13.11
N GLY A 116 -15.10 -3.19 14.00
CA GLY A 116 -14.51 -3.88 15.15
C GLY A 116 -13.32 -4.81 14.84
N LYS A 117 -12.91 -4.93 13.57
CA LYS A 117 -11.74 -5.73 13.18
C LYS A 117 -10.46 -4.92 13.40
N SER A 118 -9.39 -5.59 13.84
CA SER A 118 -8.06 -5.00 13.87
C SER A 118 -7.49 -4.87 12.45
N GLY A 119 -6.97 -3.69 12.12
CA GLY A 119 -6.33 -3.41 10.84
C GLY A 119 -4.87 -2.97 11.01
N THR A 120 -3.99 -3.30 10.06
CA THR A 120 -2.59 -2.83 10.10
C THR A 120 -2.33 -1.81 9.00
N ALA A 121 -1.93 -0.60 9.38
CA ALA A 121 -1.46 0.41 8.43
C ALA A 121 0.06 0.62 8.57
N LEU A 122 0.80 0.39 7.48
CA LEU A 122 2.24 0.64 7.42
C LEU A 122 2.54 1.76 6.42
N SER A 123 3.58 2.54 6.70
CA SER A 123 4.09 3.56 5.79
C SER A 123 5.59 3.45 5.61
N PHE A 124 6.04 3.60 4.37
CA PHE A 124 7.44 3.74 4.01
C PHE A 124 7.73 5.21 3.75
N CYS A 125 8.74 5.74 4.44
CA CYS A 125 9.16 7.13 4.34
C CYS A 125 10.61 7.19 3.87
N ALA A 126 10.81 7.65 2.63
CA ALA A 126 12.13 8.05 2.13
C ALA A 126 12.56 9.40 2.73
N PRO A 127 13.87 9.75 2.68
CA PRO A 127 14.36 11.03 3.20
C PRO A 127 13.60 12.25 2.67
N ASN A 128 13.26 12.26 1.38
CA ASN A 128 12.52 13.34 0.74
C ASN A 128 11.01 13.37 1.06
N GLU A 129 10.49 12.37 1.77
CA GLU A 129 9.07 12.29 2.18
C GLU A 129 8.88 12.64 3.67
N ARG A 130 9.94 13.00 4.39
CA ARG A 130 9.87 13.30 5.84
C ARG A 130 8.93 14.47 6.17
N MET A 131 8.79 15.45 5.27
CA MET A 131 7.84 16.54 5.45
C MET A 131 6.39 16.05 5.43
N MET A 132 6.06 15.07 4.57
CA MET A 132 4.72 14.47 4.52
C MET A 132 4.36 13.78 5.84
N VAL A 133 5.33 13.15 6.51
CA VAL A 133 5.11 12.59 7.87
C VAL A 133 4.74 13.70 8.85
N LYS A 134 5.43 14.85 8.81
CA LYS A 134 5.11 15.97 9.70
C LYS A 134 3.68 16.48 9.47
N ASP A 135 3.29 16.65 8.20
CA ASP A 135 1.96 17.13 7.84
C ASP A 135 0.86 16.14 8.27
N ILE A 136 1.09 14.83 8.06
CA ILE A 136 0.19 13.78 8.53
C ILE A 136 0.03 13.80 10.05
N GLN A 137 1.12 13.91 10.81
CA GLN A 137 1.06 13.95 12.27
C GLN A 137 0.36 15.22 12.76
N LYS A 138 0.59 16.37 12.10
CA LYS A 138 -0.09 17.64 12.40
C LYS A 138 -1.59 17.52 12.17
N LEU A 139 -2.01 17.01 11.02
CA LEU A 139 -3.43 16.85 10.68
C LEU A 139 -4.12 15.86 11.63
N THR A 140 -3.49 14.72 11.91
CA THR A 140 -4.11 13.64 12.69
C THR A 140 -4.00 13.83 14.20
N GLY A 141 -3.12 14.72 14.67
CA GLY A 141 -2.77 14.86 16.08
C GLY A 141 -2.06 13.63 16.67
N LYS A 142 -1.69 12.64 15.84
CA LYS A 142 -1.09 11.37 16.27
C LYS A 142 0.36 11.30 15.86
N LYS A 143 1.23 10.80 16.74
CA LYS A 143 2.60 10.44 16.38
C LYS A 143 2.61 9.09 15.65
N LEU A 144 3.29 9.02 14.51
CA LEU A 144 3.52 7.76 13.81
C LEU A 144 4.75 7.08 14.42
N ASN A 145 4.56 5.89 14.97
CA ASN A 145 5.63 5.14 15.60
C ASN A 145 6.60 4.60 14.54
N PRO A 146 7.90 4.97 14.60
CA PRO A 146 8.90 4.40 13.71
C PRO A 146 9.02 2.90 13.94
N VAL A 147 8.93 2.12 12.87
CA VAL A 147 9.34 0.72 12.90
C VAL A 147 10.81 0.66 12.56
N LEU A 148 11.61 0.17 13.50
CA LEU A 148 13.04 -0.06 13.31
C LEU A 148 13.22 -1.32 12.45
N THR A 149 13.91 -1.18 11.33
CA THR A 149 14.43 -2.34 10.60
C THR A 149 15.69 -2.80 11.31
N ALA A 150 15.71 -4.03 11.84
CA ALA A 150 16.97 -4.65 12.23
C ALA A 150 17.84 -4.70 10.96
N VAL A 151 19.01 -4.08 11.03
CA VAL A 151 20.01 -4.16 9.96
C VAL A 151 20.60 -5.57 10.10
N SER A 152 20.17 -6.47 9.21
CA SER A 152 20.81 -7.76 9.00
C SER A 152 21.87 -7.61 7.93
#